data_AF-A0A8J7T378-F1
#
_entry.id   AF-A0A8J7T378-F1
#
_cell.length_a   1.000
_cell.length_b   1.000
_cell.length_c   1.000
_cell.angle_alpha   90.00
_cell.angle_beta   90.00
_cell.angle_gamma   90.00
#
_symmetry.space_group_name_H-M   'P 1'
#
loop_
_entity.id
_entity.type
_entity.pdbx_description
1 polymer ?
#
loop_
_entity_poly.entity_id
_entity_poly.type
_entity_poly.pdbx_seq_one_letter_code
_entity_poly.pdbx_strand_id
1 'polypeptide(L)'
;GLLAFAFVFIPLAYGLLRAGIVLVLLLAISFLILRERKMDRILWASFIFFISGCLGWVCLNRIPVMSTQDVFFPLFSGLFGLSTLLVGIQSGSKFYPQEKDSEIRISSKSLRKFSFLGAFGGLLVGLLPAVSPSQIGIFFQEVISLKEKTKEKLEDIRAREFITIVASLNTADAMFSIFALYLIGNPRSGVSVVIGQLFETIDLGLFAVLSLVMLISGSCAYFIHLWVGKRFALFAGRIDFQKLSMAAFVFVLLLIFSLTGFLGLAIAFVSLTVGLIPIYTGVSRTHTMGVLLLPALLFFLGYS
;
A
#
# COMPACT_ATOMS: atom_id res chain seq x y z
N GLY A 1 -16.29 18.76 -7.06
CA GLY A 1 -16.86 17.45 -6.69
C GLY A 1 -16.22 16.94 -5.42
N LEU A 2 -15.20 16.06 -5.52
CA LEU A 2 -14.51 15.50 -4.33
C LEU A 2 -13.47 16.44 -3.70
N LEU A 3 -12.75 17.24 -4.51
CA LEU A 3 -11.70 18.15 -4.01
C LEU A 3 -12.25 19.24 -3.10
N ALA A 4 -13.34 19.90 -3.50
CA ALA A 4 -14.03 20.89 -2.67
C ALA A 4 -14.56 20.28 -1.35
N PHE A 5 -15.05 19.03 -1.42
CA PHE A 5 -15.44 18.30 -0.21
C PHE A 5 -14.23 17.99 0.68
N ALA A 6 -13.10 17.58 0.10
CA ALA A 6 -11.87 17.30 0.83
C ALA A 6 -11.33 18.53 1.58
N PHE A 7 -11.42 19.72 1.00
CA PHE A 7 -11.03 20.97 1.66
C PHE A 7 -11.75 21.21 3.00
N VAL A 8 -13.03 20.84 3.09
CA VAL A 8 -13.83 20.99 4.32
C VAL A 8 -13.67 19.76 5.22
N PHE A 9 -13.67 18.57 4.62
CA PHE A 9 -13.68 17.30 5.35
C PHE A 9 -12.34 17.00 6.02
N ILE A 10 -11.21 17.28 5.38
CA ILE A 10 -9.88 16.92 5.88
C ILE A 10 -9.58 17.57 7.23
N PRO A 11 -9.73 18.90 7.43
CA PRO A 11 -9.48 19.53 8.73
C PRO A 11 -10.44 19.04 9.82
N LEU A 12 -11.73 18.91 9.50
CA LEU A 12 -12.76 18.47 10.44
C LEU A 12 -12.52 17.02 10.91
N ALA A 13 -12.28 16.12 9.96
CA ALA A 13 -12.01 14.72 10.23
C ALA A 13 -10.70 14.55 11.00
N TYR A 14 -9.66 15.32 10.68
CA TYR A 14 -8.39 15.25 11.39
C TYR A 14 -8.52 15.69 12.86
N GLY A 15 -9.30 16.74 13.15
CA GLY A 15 -9.57 17.18 14.52
C GLY A 15 -10.24 16.09 15.36
N LEU A 16 -11.27 15.43 14.81
CA LEU A 16 -11.97 14.32 15.47
C LEU A 16 -11.09 13.07 15.59
N LEU A 17 -10.35 12.74 14.53
CA LEU A 17 -9.47 11.58 14.50
C LEU A 17 -8.34 11.69 15.52
N ARG A 18 -7.76 12.88 15.71
CA ARG A 18 -6.67 13.08 16.69
C ARG A 18 -7.11 12.73 18.11
N ALA A 19 -8.35 13.03 18.48
CA ALA A 19 -8.88 12.70 19.80
C ALA A 19 -9.14 11.19 20.00
N GLY A 20 -9.39 10.43 18.92
CA GLY A 20 -9.76 9.01 18.96
C GLY A 20 -8.78 8.06 18.26
N ILE A 21 -7.58 8.50 17.92
CA ILE A 21 -6.72 7.79 16.96
C ILE A 21 -6.30 6.40 17.44
N VAL A 22 -6.04 6.27 18.75
CA VAL A 22 -5.72 4.99 19.39
C VAL A 22 -6.89 4.02 19.23
N LEU A 23 -8.12 4.45 19.46
CA LEU A 23 -9.31 3.62 19.30
C LEU A 23 -9.49 3.19 17.83
N VAL A 24 -9.29 4.11 16.88
CA VAL A 24 -9.39 3.81 15.45
C VAL A 24 -8.35 2.77 15.03
N LEU A 25 -7.10 2.90 15.48
CA LEU A 25 -6.04 1.92 15.20
C LEU A 25 -6.35 0.57 15.82
N LEU A 26 -6.80 0.53 17.08
CA LEU A 26 -7.19 -0.73 17.74
C LEU A 26 -8.35 -1.42 17.03
N LEU A 27 -9.36 -0.67 16.60
CA LEU A 27 -10.48 -1.20 15.81
C LEU A 27 -10.00 -1.72 14.45
N ALA A 28 -9.10 -1.01 13.77
CA ALA A 28 -8.55 -1.45 12.49
C ALA A 28 -7.73 -2.74 12.64
N ILE A 29 -6.85 -2.81 13.65
CA ILE A 29 -6.04 -4.00 13.94
C ILE A 29 -6.95 -5.20 14.27
N SER A 30 -7.92 -4.98 15.16
CA SER A 30 -8.88 -6.01 15.56
C SER A 30 -9.71 -6.50 14.38
N PHE A 31 -10.21 -5.59 13.55
CA PHE A 31 -10.94 -5.92 12.33
C PHE A 31 -10.10 -6.77 11.37
N LEU A 32 -8.86 -6.36 11.10
CA LEU A 32 -7.97 -7.08 10.19
C LEU A 32 -7.72 -8.51 10.68
N ILE A 33 -7.39 -8.68 11.96
CA ILE A 33 -7.12 -10.00 12.55
C ILE A 33 -8.38 -10.88 12.54
N LEU A 34 -9.52 -10.36 13.04
CA LEU A 34 -10.77 -11.13 13.15
C LEU A 34 -11.35 -11.51 11.78
N ARG A 35 -11.02 -10.76 10.73
CA ARG A 35 -11.42 -11.06 9.35
C ARG A 35 -10.89 -12.39 8.83
N GLU A 36 -9.84 -12.96 9.43
CA GLU A 36 -9.36 -14.29 9.04
C GLU A 36 -10.37 -15.41 9.35
N ARG A 37 -11.39 -15.12 10.18
CA ARG A 37 -12.54 -15.96 10.58
C ARG A 37 -12.20 -17.24 11.34
N LYS A 38 -11.24 -18.03 10.86
CA LYS A 38 -10.82 -19.28 11.49
C LYS A 38 -9.81 -19.03 12.60
N MET A 39 -9.91 -19.79 13.70
CA MET A 39 -9.08 -19.60 14.89
C MET A 39 -7.57 -19.78 14.61
N ASP A 40 -7.22 -20.81 13.85
CA ASP A 40 -5.84 -21.07 13.39
C ASP A 40 -5.25 -19.87 12.65
N ARG A 41 -6.02 -19.29 11.73
CA ARG A 41 -5.60 -18.12 10.94
C ARG A 41 -5.56 -16.84 11.77
N ILE A 42 -6.47 -16.67 12.72
CA ILE A 42 -6.48 -15.54 13.67
C ILE A 42 -5.22 -15.57 14.56
N LEU A 43 -4.81 -16.75 15.03
CA LEU A 43 -3.58 -16.91 15.81
C LEU A 43 -2.35 -16.57 14.98
N TRP A 44 -2.27 -17.09 13.74
CA TRP A 44 -1.19 -16.73 12.82
C TRP A 44 -1.19 -15.24 12.46
N ALA A 45 -2.34 -14.64 12.21
CA ALA A 45 -2.47 -13.21 11.94
C ALA A 45 -1.97 -12.36 13.11
N SER A 46 -2.38 -12.73 14.33
CA SER A 46 -1.93 -12.08 15.57
C SER A 46 -0.42 -12.22 15.72
N PHE A 47 0.12 -13.43 15.55
CA PHE A 47 1.56 -13.68 15.62
C PHE A 47 2.36 -12.85 14.60
N ILE A 48 1.91 -12.84 13.34
CA ILE A 48 2.54 -12.05 12.26
C ILE A 48 2.45 -10.55 12.56
N PHE A 49 1.32 -10.07 13.07
CA PHE A 49 1.14 -8.68 13.45
C PHE A 49 2.13 -8.26 14.54
N PHE A 50 2.25 -9.05 15.62
CA PHE A 50 3.17 -8.73 16.71
C PHE A 50 4.64 -8.86 16.30
N ILE A 51 5.04 -9.91 15.59
CA ILE A 51 6.45 -10.07 15.18
C ILE A 51 6.88 -8.98 14.20
N SER A 52 6.02 -8.62 13.23
CA SER A 52 6.29 -7.51 12.32
C SER A 52 6.27 -6.17 13.04
N GLY A 53 5.37 -5.98 14.01
CA GLY A 53 5.32 -4.80 14.86
C GLY A 53 6.56 -4.63 15.73
N CYS A 54 7.06 -5.69 16.34
CA CYS A 54 8.31 -5.68 17.10
C CYS A 54 9.49 -5.31 16.19
N LEU A 55 9.55 -5.90 14.98
CA LEU A 55 10.55 -5.54 13.98
C LEU A 55 10.49 -4.04 13.64
N GLY A 56 9.30 -3.52 13.38
CA GLY A 56 9.08 -2.09 13.12
C GLY A 56 9.48 -1.20 14.29
N TRP A 57 9.13 -1.59 15.51
CA TRP A 57 9.49 -0.86 16.72
C TRP A 57 11.01 -0.76 16.89
N VAL A 58 11.72 -1.88 16.69
CA VAL A 58 13.18 -1.90 16.77
C VAL A 58 13.77 -1.04 15.66
N CYS A 59 13.36 -1.25 14.41
CA CYS A 59 13.93 -0.58 13.25
C CYS A 59 13.67 0.93 13.23
N LEU A 60 12.48 1.39 13.66
CA LEU A 60 12.10 2.80 13.57
C LEU A 60 12.50 3.62 14.81
N ASN A 61 12.55 3.01 16.00
CA ASN A 61 12.78 3.74 17.26
C ASN A 61 14.11 3.39 17.96
N ARG A 62 14.73 2.24 17.67
CA ARG A 62 15.86 1.72 18.46
C ARG A 62 17.15 1.49 17.68
N ILE A 63 17.17 1.65 16.35
CA ILE A 63 18.40 1.59 15.55
C ILE A 63 18.87 3.04 15.25
N PRO A 64 19.81 3.62 16.03
CA PRO A 64 20.25 5.00 15.87
C PRO A 64 21.24 5.24 14.70
N VAL A 65 21.45 4.23 13.84
CA VAL A 65 22.51 4.26 12.81
C VAL A 65 21.98 4.70 11.44
N MET A 66 20.66 4.71 11.24
CA MET A 66 20.03 4.99 9.95
C MET A 66 18.85 5.95 10.15
N SER A 67 18.65 6.88 9.21
CA SER A 67 17.46 7.73 9.27
C SER A 67 16.21 6.88 9.13
N THR A 68 15.11 7.27 9.76
CA THR A 68 13.83 6.53 9.66
C THR A 68 13.39 6.36 8.20
N GLN A 69 13.72 7.33 7.34
CA GLN A 69 13.40 7.30 5.90
C GLN A 69 14.18 6.21 5.16
N ASP A 70 15.47 6.05 5.49
CA ASP A 70 16.35 5.06 4.89
C ASP A 70 16.01 3.64 5.34
N VAL A 71 15.46 3.47 6.55
CA VAL A 71 15.02 2.17 7.08
C VAL A 71 13.83 1.60 6.31
N PHE A 72 12.93 2.43 5.78
CA PHE A 72 11.71 1.97 5.12
C PHE A 72 12.01 1.15 3.85
N PHE A 73 13.03 1.51 3.08
CA PHE A 73 13.37 0.81 1.85
C PHE A 73 13.73 -0.67 2.09
N PRO A 74 14.77 -1.03 2.86
CA PRO A 74 15.11 -2.43 3.15
C PRO A 74 13.99 -3.17 3.88
N LEU A 75 13.29 -2.50 4.80
CA LEU A 75 12.20 -3.10 5.58
C LEU A 75 11.03 -3.53 4.70
N PHE A 76 10.52 -2.63 3.84
CA PHE A 76 9.41 -2.94 2.93
C PHE A 76 9.83 -3.82 1.77
N SER A 77 11.03 -3.62 1.23
CA SER A 77 11.58 -4.51 0.21
C SER A 77 11.71 -5.94 0.73
N GLY A 78 12.16 -6.14 1.97
CA GLY A 78 12.18 -7.47 2.59
C GLY A 78 10.79 -8.07 2.81
N LEU A 79 9.90 -7.33 3.50
CA LEU A 79 8.57 -7.83 3.88
C LEU A 79 7.69 -8.18 2.68
N PHE A 80 7.72 -7.36 1.62
CA PHE A 80 6.79 -7.46 0.50
C PHE A 80 7.45 -7.83 -0.83
N GLY A 81 8.60 -7.24 -1.15
CA GLY A 81 9.25 -7.40 -2.45
C GLY A 81 10.02 -8.71 -2.58
N LEU A 82 11.13 -8.82 -1.83
CA LEU A 82 12.03 -9.96 -1.80
C LEU A 82 11.31 -11.25 -1.41
N SER A 83 10.36 -11.20 -0.47
CA SER A 83 9.54 -12.36 -0.09
C SER A 83 8.71 -12.89 -1.27
N THR A 84 8.10 -12.00 -2.05
CA THR A 84 7.35 -12.37 -3.26
C THR A 84 8.27 -12.89 -4.36
N LEU A 85 9.40 -12.21 -4.59
CA LEU A 85 10.37 -12.60 -5.61
C LEU A 85 10.98 -13.97 -5.29
N LEU A 86 11.30 -14.25 -4.03
CA LEU A 86 11.83 -15.55 -3.62
C LEU A 86 10.83 -16.68 -3.90
N VAL A 87 9.55 -16.47 -3.59
CA VAL A 87 8.49 -17.43 -3.90
C VAL A 87 8.31 -17.58 -5.41
N GLY A 88 8.43 -16.50 -6.18
CA GLY A 88 8.43 -16.53 -7.64
C GLY A 88 9.60 -17.33 -8.23
N ILE A 89 10.77 -17.29 -7.60
CA ILE A 89 11.94 -18.10 -7.99
C ILE A 89 11.69 -19.58 -7.68
N GLN A 90 11.03 -19.88 -6.56
CA GLN A 90 10.75 -21.26 -6.10
C GLN A 90 9.59 -21.94 -6.84
N SER A 91 8.62 -21.18 -7.35
CA SER A 91 7.40 -21.72 -7.96
C SER A 91 7.62 -22.44 -9.30
N GLY A 92 8.78 -22.27 -9.93
CA GLY A 92 9.20 -23.02 -11.13
C GLY A 92 8.38 -22.78 -12.40
N SER A 93 7.37 -21.90 -12.34
CA SER A 93 6.55 -21.54 -13.50
C SER A 93 7.35 -20.67 -14.45
N LYS A 94 7.68 -21.22 -15.62
CA LYS A 94 8.48 -20.52 -16.63
C LYS A 94 7.66 -19.50 -17.43
N PHE A 95 6.37 -19.77 -17.67
CA PHE A 95 5.53 -18.95 -18.53
C PHE A 95 4.09 -18.87 -18.02
N TYR A 96 3.54 -17.65 -17.98
CA TYR A 96 2.10 -17.44 -17.79
C TYR A 96 1.43 -17.21 -19.15
N PRO A 97 0.50 -18.08 -19.57
CA PRO A 97 -0.23 -17.88 -20.82
C PRO A 97 -1.07 -16.60 -20.70
N GLN A 98 -0.79 -15.62 -21.56
CA GLN A 98 -1.60 -14.42 -21.70
C GLN A 98 -2.74 -14.71 -22.69
N GLU A 99 -3.99 -14.41 -22.30
CA GLU A 99 -5.07 -14.33 -23.27
C GLU A 99 -4.72 -13.22 -24.27
N LYS A 100 -4.85 -13.50 -25.57
CA LYS A 100 -4.62 -12.49 -26.63
C LYS A 100 -5.62 -11.34 -26.58
N ASP A 101 -6.67 -11.50 -25.80
CA ASP A 101 -7.82 -10.63 -25.80
C ASP A 101 -7.64 -9.50 -24.78
N SER A 102 -7.59 -8.27 -25.28
CA SER A 102 -7.37 -7.06 -24.46
C SER A 102 -8.67 -6.43 -23.96
N GLU A 103 -9.78 -7.16 -24.00
CA GLU A 103 -11.09 -6.62 -23.65
C GLU A 103 -11.20 -6.27 -22.16
N ILE A 104 -11.70 -5.06 -21.90
CA ILE A 104 -12.01 -4.60 -20.55
C ILE A 104 -13.31 -5.27 -20.11
N ARG A 105 -13.17 -6.40 -19.40
CA ARG A 105 -14.29 -7.19 -18.87
C ARG A 105 -14.88 -6.59 -17.57
N ILE A 106 -15.21 -5.29 -17.56
CA ILE A 106 -15.93 -4.63 -16.47
C ILE A 106 -16.97 -3.65 -17.02
N SER A 107 -18.17 -3.64 -16.45
CA SER A 107 -19.23 -2.73 -16.88
C SER A 107 -18.88 -1.27 -16.55
N SER A 108 -19.27 -0.32 -17.40
CA SER A 108 -19.05 1.12 -17.16
C SER A 108 -19.72 1.62 -15.87
N LYS A 109 -20.80 0.96 -15.42
CA LYS A 109 -21.46 1.28 -14.15
C LYS A 109 -20.61 0.82 -12.96
N SER A 110 -20.10 -0.41 -12.99
CA SER A 110 -19.18 -0.95 -11.99
C SER A 110 -17.91 -0.11 -11.92
N LEU A 111 -17.29 0.17 -13.08
CA LEU A 111 -16.09 0.99 -13.17
C LEU A 111 -16.27 2.34 -12.47
N ARG A 112 -17.34 3.09 -12.77
CA ARG A 112 -17.61 4.38 -12.11
C ARG A 112 -17.85 4.24 -10.60
N LYS A 113 -18.63 3.25 -10.18
CA LYS A 113 -18.95 2.99 -8.76
C LYS A 113 -17.68 2.71 -7.96
N PHE A 114 -16.85 1.78 -8.44
CA PHE A 114 -15.65 1.35 -7.72
C PHE A 114 -14.52 2.37 -7.82
N SER A 115 -14.40 3.11 -8.92
CA SER A 115 -13.49 4.25 -9.02
C SER A 115 -13.86 5.37 -8.04
N PHE A 116 -15.16 5.66 -7.87
CA PHE A 116 -15.61 6.64 -6.88
C PHE A 116 -15.32 6.15 -5.44
N LEU A 117 -15.61 4.87 -5.17
CA LEU A 117 -15.34 4.27 -3.86
C LEU A 117 -13.85 4.28 -3.53
N GLY A 118 -12.99 3.92 -4.48
CA GLY A 118 -11.54 3.99 -4.29
C GLY A 118 -11.04 5.42 -4.12
N ALA A 119 -11.55 6.38 -4.90
CA ALA A 119 -11.22 7.80 -4.70
C ALA A 119 -11.57 8.31 -3.29
N PHE A 120 -12.73 7.90 -2.77
CA PHE A 120 -13.10 8.17 -1.38
C PHE A 120 -12.18 7.44 -0.38
N GLY A 121 -11.77 6.21 -0.68
CA GLY A 121 -10.76 5.48 0.09
C GLY A 121 -9.42 6.22 0.17
N GLY A 122 -8.98 6.87 -0.92
CA GLY A 122 -7.74 7.65 -0.93
C GLY A 122 -7.80 8.85 0.00
N LEU A 123 -8.98 9.48 0.10
CA LEU A 123 -9.22 10.52 1.10
C LEU A 123 -9.09 9.99 2.54
N LEU A 124 -9.57 8.77 2.80
CA LEU A 124 -9.47 8.14 4.12
C LEU A 124 -8.04 7.72 4.48
N VAL A 125 -7.27 7.19 3.52
CA VAL A 125 -5.84 6.86 3.72
C VAL A 125 -5.07 8.11 4.10
N GLY A 126 -5.30 9.23 3.41
CA GLY A 126 -4.66 10.50 3.73
C GLY A 126 -4.92 11.01 5.16
N LEU A 127 -5.95 10.49 5.85
CA LEU A 127 -6.29 10.89 7.22
C LEU A 127 -5.72 9.95 8.29
N LEU A 128 -5.63 8.66 8.01
CA LEU A 128 -5.27 7.63 8.99
C LEU A 128 -3.77 7.31 8.95
N PRO A 129 -3.03 7.45 10.07
CA PRO A 129 -1.62 7.08 10.12
C PRO A 129 -1.47 5.55 10.03
N ALA A 130 -0.38 5.10 9.40
CA ALA A 130 0.00 3.69 9.31
C ALA A 130 -1.02 2.76 8.60
N VAL A 131 -2.10 3.29 8.01
CA VAL A 131 -3.05 2.53 7.20
C VAL A 131 -2.70 2.66 5.72
N SER A 132 -2.63 1.54 5.03
CA SER A 132 -2.29 1.47 3.61
C SER A 132 -3.52 1.46 2.70
N PRO A 133 -3.38 1.92 1.44
CA PRO A 133 -4.36 1.72 0.37
C PRO A 133 -4.95 0.31 0.28
N SER A 134 -4.10 -0.71 0.38
CA SER A 134 -4.54 -2.10 0.30
C SER A 134 -5.45 -2.50 1.46
N GLN A 135 -5.21 -2.00 2.67
CA GLN A 135 -6.08 -2.24 3.83
C GLN A 135 -7.48 -1.64 3.65
N ILE A 136 -7.56 -0.41 3.15
CA ILE A 136 -8.85 0.24 2.87
C ILE A 136 -9.57 -0.46 1.71
N GLY A 137 -8.84 -0.83 0.65
CA GLY A 137 -9.39 -1.61 -0.46
C GLY A 137 -9.97 -2.95 -0.01
N ILE A 138 -9.26 -3.65 0.88
CA ILE A 138 -9.72 -4.89 1.51
C ILE A 138 -10.99 -4.66 2.35
N PHE A 139 -11.02 -3.61 3.15
CA PHE A 139 -12.18 -3.25 3.96
C PHE A 139 -13.41 -3.00 3.06
N PHE A 140 -13.27 -2.21 2.00
CA PHE A 140 -14.35 -1.96 1.05
C PHE A 140 -14.83 -3.24 0.38
N GLN A 141 -13.91 -4.10 -0.06
CA GLN A 141 -14.27 -5.38 -0.66
C GLN A 141 -15.05 -6.27 0.31
N GLU A 142 -14.65 -6.31 1.59
CA GLU A 142 -15.39 -7.06 2.62
C GLU A 142 -16.81 -6.51 2.78
N VAL A 143 -16.97 -5.19 2.92
CA VAL A 143 -18.28 -4.52 3.05
C VAL A 143 -19.18 -4.79 1.84
N ILE A 144 -18.62 -4.79 0.63
CA ILE A 144 -19.35 -5.11 -0.59
C ILE A 144 -19.74 -6.60 -0.61
N SER A 145 -18.82 -7.50 -0.24
CA SER A 145 -19.04 -8.95 -0.24
C SER A 145 -20.11 -9.38 0.78
N LEU A 146 -20.27 -8.65 1.89
CA LEU A 146 -21.34 -8.88 2.87
C LEU A 146 -22.73 -8.59 2.29
N LYS A 147 -22.83 -7.71 1.29
CA LYS A 147 -24.09 -7.36 0.61
C LYS A 147 -24.44 -8.29 -0.55
N GLU A 148 -23.44 -8.90 -1.20
CA GLU A 148 -23.62 -9.73 -2.40
C GLU A 148 -23.33 -11.21 -2.12
N LYS A 149 -24.35 -11.97 -1.74
CA LYS A 149 -24.28 -13.44 -1.65
C LYS A 149 -24.41 -14.05 -3.05
N THR A 150 -23.35 -14.39 -3.80
CA THR A 150 -23.42 -15.38 -4.93
C THR A 150 -22.05 -15.87 -5.47
N LYS A 151 -22.00 -17.19 -5.76
CA LYS A 151 -21.16 -18.14 -6.56
C LYS A 151 -19.82 -17.75 -7.23
N GLU A 152 -18.97 -18.78 -7.42
CA GLU A 152 -17.62 -18.84 -8.03
C GLU A 152 -17.37 -18.03 -9.33
N LYS A 153 -18.38 -17.83 -10.21
CA LYS A 153 -18.23 -16.96 -11.40
C LYS A 153 -17.96 -15.48 -11.06
N LEU A 154 -18.07 -15.11 -9.79
CA LEU A 154 -17.81 -13.76 -9.28
C LEU A 154 -16.35 -13.51 -8.89
N GLU A 155 -15.47 -14.51 -8.84
CA GLU A 155 -14.08 -14.29 -8.36
C GLU A 155 -13.27 -13.40 -9.29
N ASP A 156 -13.32 -13.66 -10.59
CA ASP A 156 -12.65 -12.83 -11.59
C ASP A 156 -13.23 -11.40 -11.63
N ILE A 157 -14.56 -11.27 -11.51
CA ILE A 157 -15.22 -9.96 -11.41
C ILE A 157 -14.76 -9.23 -10.15
N ARG A 158 -14.76 -9.88 -8.98
CA ARG A 158 -14.30 -9.31 -7.72
C ARG A 158 -12.83 -8.92 -7.76
N ALA A 159 -11.99 -9.68 -8.45
CA ALA A 159 -10.59 -9.34 -8.65
C ALA A 159 -10.46 -8.05 -9.47
N ARG A 160 -11.18 -7.92 -10.58
CA ARG A 160 -11.21 -6.69 -11.40
C ARG A 160 -11.77 -5.50 -10.64
N GLU A 161 -12.81 -5.68 -9.85
CA GLU A 161 -13.39 -4.65 -8.99
C GLU A 161 -12.41 -4.21 -7.90
N PHE A 162 -11.74 -5.15 -7.24
CA PHE A 162 -10.69 -4.84 -6.25
C PHE A 162 -9.53 -4.08 -6.87
N ILE A 163 -9.04 -4.52 -8.05
CA ILE A 163 -7.99 -3.82 -8.80
C ILE A 163 -8.44 -2.38 -9.14
N THR A 164 -9.71 -2.19 -9.54
CA THR A 164 -10.28 -0.87 -9.82
C THR A 164 -10.30 0.02 -8.57
N ILE A 165 -10.73 -0.53 -7.43
CA ILE A 165 -10.74 0.20 -6.14
C ILE A 165 -9.31 0.60 -5.80
N VAL A 166 -8.36 -0.33 -5.75
CA VAL A 166 -6.98 -0.04 -5.33
C VAL A 166 -6.27 0.92 -6.29
N ALA A 167 -6.50 0.80 -7.61
CA ALA A 167 -5.90 1.71 -8.59
C ALA A 167 -6.41 3.16 -8.43
N SER A 168 -7.73 3.33 -8.32
CA SER A 168 -8.34 4.65 -8.10
C SER A 168 -7.99 5.23 -6.72
N LEU A 169 -7.89 4.38 -5.71
CA LEU A 169 -7.48 4.74 -4.36
C LEU A 169 -6.03 5.24 -4.33
N ASN A 170 -5.06 4.49 -4.88
CA ASN A 170 -3.66 4.91 -4.93
C ASN A 170 -3.50 6.25 -5.67
N THR A 171 -4.22 6.42 -6.77
CA THR A 171 -4.18 7.67 -7.55
C THR A 171 -4.74 8.84 -6.75
N ALA A 172 -5.86 8.63 -6.05
CA ALA A 172 -6.48 9.64 -5.21
C ALA A 172 -5.64 9.97 -3.97
N ASP A 173 -5.04 8.96 -3.33
CA ASP A 173 -4.15 9.14 -2.18
C ASP A 173 -2.95 10.04 -2.52
N ALA A 174 -2.32 9.83 -3.69
CA ALA A 174 -1.24 10.70 -4.15
C ALA A 174 -1.68 12.17 -4.26
N MET A 175 -2.89 12.43 -4.78
CA MET A 175 -3.44 13.79 -4.84
C MET A 175 -3.77 14.33 -3.43
N PHE A 176 -4.45 13.53 -2.60
CA PHE A 176 -4.86 13.96 -1.26
C PHE A 176 -3.69 14.12 -0.29
N SER A 177 -2.57 13.44 -0.52
CA SER A 177 -1.35 13.63 0.26
C SER A 177 -0.77 15.04 0.12
N ILE A 178 -0.88 15.67 -1.05
CA ILE A 178 -0.46 17.07 -1.27
C ILE A 178 -1.48 18.02 -0.61
N PHE A 179 -2.77 17.71 -0.69
CA PHE A 179 -3.82 18.48 -0.02
C PHE A 179 -3.66 18.43 1.50
N ALA A 180 -3.37 17.26 2.07
CA ALA A 180 -3.12 17.09 3.50
C ALA A 180 -1.87 17.87 3.95
N LEU A 181 -0.82 17.88 3.12
CA LEU A 181 0.37 18.68 3.37
C LEU A 181 0.05 20.18 3.39
N TYR A 182 -0.73 20.69 2.44
CA TYR A 182 -1.15 22.09 2.42
C TYR A 182 -2.10 22.47 3.57
N LEU A 183 -3.10 21.62 3.87
CA LEU A 183 -4.16 21.94 4.83
C LEU A 183 -3.80 21.68 6.30
N ILE A 184 -3.01 20.63 6.57
CA ILE A 184 -2.71 20.16 7.93
C ILE A 184 -1.20 20.22 8.20
N GLY A 185 -0.35 20.53 7.21
CA GLY A 185 1.10 20.56 7.39
C GLY A 185 1.72 19.20 7.72
N ASN A 186 0.97 18.10 7.54
CA ASN A 186 1.41 16.77 7.91
C ASN A 186 1.58 15.90 6.66
N PRO A 187 2.81 15.52 6.28
CA PRO A 187 3.05 14.67 5.12
C PRO A 187 2.48 13.26 5.33
N ARG A 188 1.93 12.68 4.25
CA ARG A 188 1.23 11.38 4.26
C ARG A 188 1.81 10.34 3.31
N SER A 189 2.64 10.77 2.36
CA SER A 189 3.45 9.91 1.49
C SER A 189 4.89 10.39 1.44
N GLY A 190 5.82 9.53 1.02
CA GLY A 190 7.23 9.91 0.84
C GLY A 190 7.41 11.10 -0.10
N VAL A 191 6.59 11.23 -1.14
CA VAL A 191 6.61 12.40 -2.05
C VAL A 191 6.26 13.68 -1.29
N SER A 192 5.23 13.63 -0.44
CA SER A 192 4.85 14.80 0.36
C SER A 192 5.88 15.15 1.44
N VAL A 193 6.63 14.16 1.96
CA VAL A 193 7.76 14.42 2.87
C VAL A 193 8.84 15.22 2.15
N VAL A 194 9.23 14.79 0.95
CA VAL A 194 10.24 15.50 0.15
C VAL A 194 9.77 16.90 -0.24
N ILE A 195 8.51 17.07 -0.64
CA ILE A 195 7.95 18.40 -0.93
C ILE A 195 8.01 19.29 0.32
N GLY A 196 7.63 18.78 1.49
CA GLY A 196 7.70 19.55 2.75
C GLY A 196 9.13 19.88 3.21
N GLN A 197 10.13 19.11 2.79
CA GLN A 197 11.54 19.41 3.03
C GLN A 197 12.10 20.45 2.04
N LEU A 198 11.62 20.44 0.79
CA LEU A 198 12.05 21.38 -0.26
C LEU A 198 11.40 22.76 -0.12
N PHE A 199 10.15 22.80 0.36
CA PHE A 199 9.36 24.01 0.49
C PHE A 199 8.94 24.20 1.95
N GLU A 200 9.53 25.18 2.65
CA GLU A 200 9.22 25.47 4.06
C GLU A 200 7.75 25.91 4.26
N THR A 201 7.18 26.62 3.28
CA THR A 201 5.76 26.99 3.28
C THR A 201 5.14 26.71 1.92
N ILE A 202 3.95 26.13 1.93
CA ILE A 202 3.15 25.92 0.72
C ILE A 202 2.13 27.04 0.65
N ASP A 203 2.39 28.03 -0.18
CA ASP A 203 1.43 29.07 -0.49
C ASP A 203 0.36 28.55 -1.47
N LEU A 204 -0.71 29.32 -1.65
CA LEU A 204 -1.79 28.97 -2.58
C LEU A 204 -1.27 28.85 -4.02
N GLY A 205 -0.26 29.65 -4.39
CA GLY A 205 0.39 29.62 -5.70
C GLY A 205 1.09 28.29 -5.96
N LEU A 206 2.00 27.87 -5.07
CA LEU A 206 2.69 26.59 -5.17
C LEU A 206 1.71 25.42 -5.11
N PHE A 207 0.69 25.47 -4.24
CA PHE A 207 -0.33 24.44 -4.18
C PHE A 207 -1.10 24.28 -5.51
N ALA A 208 -1.44 25.40 -6.16
CA ALA A 208 -2.10 25.39 -7.47
C ALA A 208 -1.18 24.80 -8.55
N VAL A 209 0.10 25.16 -8.54
CA VAL A 209 1.12 24.61 -9.46
C VAL A 209 1.28 23.10 -9.26
N LEU A 210 1.45 22.64 -8.02
CA LEU A 210 1.58 21.21 -7.70
C LEU A 210 0.33 20.43 -8.12
N SER A 211 -0.85 20.98 -7.89
CA SER A 211 -2.13 20.39 -8.32
C SER A 211 -2.23 20.29 -9.84
N LEU A 212 -1.79 21.33 -10.57
CA LEU A 212 -1.76 21.33 -12.03
C LEU A 212 -0.77 20.29 -12.58
N VAL A 213 0.44 20.23 -12.03
CA VAL A 213 1.46 19.24 -12.40
C VAL A 213 0.94 17.81 -12.19
N MET A 214 0.25 17.55 -11.07
CA MET A 214 -0.37 16.25 -10.81
C MET A 214 -1.46 15.88 -11.83
N LEU A 215 -2.30 16.83 -12.23
CA LEU A 215 -3.34 16.60 -13.25
C LEU A 215 -2.73 16.31 -14.63
N ILE A 216 -1.71 17.07 -15.02
CA ILE A 216 -1.01 16.86 -16.30
C ILE A 216 -0.28 15.51 -16.27
N SER A 217 0.49 15.24 -15.21
CA SER A 217 1.23 13.99 -15.03
C SER A 217 0.30 12.78 -15.03
N GLY A 218 -0.82 12.83 -14.31
CA GLY A 218 -1.83 11.76 -14.30
C GLY A 218 -2.46 11.52 -15.68
N SER A 219 -2.71 12.58 -16.43
CA SER A 219 -3.25 12.50 -17.80
C SER A 219 -2.24 11.86 -18.75
N CYS A 220 -0.97 12.27 -18.70
CA CYS A 220 0.11 11.66 -19.47
C CYS A 220 0.33 10.19 -19.07
N ALA A 221 0.31 9.90 -17.77
CA ALA A 221 0.49 8.55 -17.24
C ALA A 221 -0.58 7.59 -17.76
N TYR A 222 -1.84 8.03 -17.92
CA TYR A 222 -2.90 7.20 -18.49
C TYR A 222 -2.55 6.69 -19.91
N PHE A 223 -2.13 7.57 -20.81
CA PHE A 223 -1.76 7.18 -22.18
C PHE A 223 -0.53 6.28 -22.20
N ILE A 224 0.48 6.60 -21.40
CA ILE A 224 1.70 5.80 -21.27
C ILE A 224 1.36 4.40 -20.74
N HIS A 225 0.50 4.31 -19.71
CA HIS A 225 0.13 3.05 -19.09
C HIS A 225 -0.61 2.12 -20.07
N LEU A 226 -1.52 2.67 -20.89
CA LEU A 226 -2.18 1.89 -21.95
C LEU A 226 -1.21 1.42 -23.03
N TRP A 227 -0.27 2.27 -23.43
CA TRP A 227 0.73 1.92 -24.44
C TRP A 227 1.71 0.85 -23.93
N VAL A 228 2.29 1.04 -22.74
CA VAL A 228 3.20 0.08 -22.10
C VAL A 228 2.48 -1.21 -21.77
N GLY A 229 1.26 -1.16 -21.21
CA GLY A 229 0.49 -2.33 -20.80
C GLY A 229 0.21 -3.28 -21.95
N LYS A 230 -0.21 -2.77 -23.11
CA LYS A 230 -0.45 -3.58 -24.32
C LYS A 230 0.84 -4.24 -24.84
N ARG A 231 1.95 -3.51 -24.83
CA ARG A 231 3.27 -4.03 -25.24
C ARG A 231 3.77 -5.09 -24.27
N PHE A 232 3.62 -4.84 -22.97
CA PHE A 232 4.02 -5.76 -21.93
C PHE A 232 3.19 -7.05 -21.96
N ALA A 233 1.86 -6.98 -22.19
CA ALA A 233 1.02 -8.16 -22.33
C ALA A 233 1.51 -9.12 -23.44
N LEU A 234 1.91 -8.56 -24.59
CA LEU A 234 2.47 -9.34 -25.71
C LEU A 234 3.84 -9.95 -25.38
N PHE A 235 4.65 -9.26 -24.58
CA PHE A 235 6.00 -9.70 -24.23
C PHE A 235 6.03 -10.66 -23.04
N ALA A 236 5.13 -10.48 -22.06
CA ALA A 236 5.07 -11.21 -20.80
C ALA A 236 4.91 -12.72 -21.01
N GLY A 237 4.17 -13.14 -22.04
CA GLY A 237 4.02 -14.55 -22.39
C GLY A 237 5.31 -15.23 -22.88
N ARG A 238 6.39 -14.48 -23.12
CA ARG A 238 7.70 -14.97 -23.58
C ARG A 238 8.82 -14.79 -22.56
N ILE A 239 8.53 -14.20 -21.40
CA ILE A 239 9.53 -13.99 -20.36
C ILE A 239 9.55 -15.20 -19.44
N ASP A 240 10.75 -15.70 -19.17
CA ASP A 240 10.98 -16.66 -18.10
C ASP A 240 10.81 -15.93 -16.75
N PHE A 241 9.66 -16.13 -16.10
CA PHE A 241 9.31 -15.45 -14.84
C PHE A 241 10.29 -15.78 -13.71
N GLN A 242 10.91 -16.95 -13.75
CA GLN A 242 11.91 -17.35 -12.76
C GLN A 242 13.19 -16.52 -12.93
N LYS A 243 13.68 -16.37 -14.16
CA LYS A 243 14.85 -15.52 -14.46
C LYS A 243 14.58 -14.05 -14.17
N LEU A 244 13.39 -13.56 -14.52
CA LEU A 244 12.98 -12.19 -14.21
C LEU A 244 12.94 -11.96 -12.70
N SER A 245 12.36 -12.89 -11.94
CA SER A 245 12.27 -12.79 -10.49
C SER A 245 13.66 -12.85 -9.84
N MET A 246 14.56 -13.71 -10.33
CA MET A 246 15.95 -13.78 -9.88
C MET A 246 16.72 -12.49 -10.17
N ALA A 247 16.60 -11.96 -11.39
CA ALA A 247 17.23 -10.70 -11.77
C ALA A 247 16.73 -9.54 -10.90
N ALA A 248 15.41 -9.44 -10.70
CA ALA A 248 14.82 -8.43 -9.82
C ALA A 248 15.25 -8.60 -8.35
N PHE A 249 15.35 -9.84 -7.85
CA PHE A 249 15.79 -10.12 -6.49
C PHE A 249 17.22 -9.63 -6.25
N VAL A 250 18.14 -9.97 -7.14
CA VAL A 250 19.54 -9.52 -7.08
C VAL A 250 19.62 -8.00 -7.23
N PHE A 251 18.87 -7.42 -8.16
CA PHE A 251 18.84 -5.97 -8.37
C PHE A 251 18.38 -5.21 -7.11
N VAL A 252 17.31 -5.67 -6.45
CA VAL A 252 16.83 -5.05 -5.21
C VAL A 252 17.86 -5.19 -4.10
N LEU A 253 18.53 -6.33 -3.95
CA LEU A 253 19.62 -6.47 -2.97
C LEU A 253 20.79 -5.52 -3.25
N LEU A 254 21.17 -5.34 -4.52
CA LEU A 254 22.22 -4.39 -4.91
C LEU A 254 21.80 -2.95 -4.60
N LEU A 255 20.55 -2.57 -4.86
CA LEU A 255 20.03 -1.26 -4.50
C LEU A 255 20.02 -1.03 -2.99
N ILE A 256 19.59 -2.02 -2.21
CA ILE A 256 19.61 -1.96 -0.75
C ILE A 256 21.05 -1.77 -0.27
N PHE A 257 21.99 -2.57 -0.78
CA PHE A 257 23.40 -2.44 -0.43
C PHE A 257 23.96 -1.06 -0.80
N SER A 258 23.66 -0.54 -1.99
CA SER A 258 24.16 0.75 -2.47
C SER A 258 23.61 1.94 -1.69
N LEU A 259 22.35 1.88 -1.23
CA LEU A 259 21.70 3.01 -0.55
C LEU A 259 21.85 2.95 0.97
N THR A 260 21.82 1.75 1.54
CA THR A 260 21.70 1.54 3.00
C THR A 260 22.82 0.68 3.60
N GLY A 261 23.74 0.20 2.76
CA GLY A 261 24.89 -0.58 3.18
C GLY A 261 24.54 -1.98 3.71
N PHE A 262 25.49 -2.56 4.45
CA PHE A 262 25.34 -3.89 5.05
C PHE A 262 24.22 -3.99 6.09
N LEU A 263 23.98 -2.89 6.83
CA LEU A 263 22.92 -2.86 7.85
C LEU A 263 21.53 -2.96 7.19
N GLY A 264 21.32 -2.26 6.07
CA GLY A 264 20.09 -2.38 5.29
C GLY A 264 19.86 -3.78 4.74
N LEU A 265 20.92 -4.48 4.29
CA LEU A 265 20.82 -5.89 3.90
C LEU A 265 20.37 -6.78 5.08
N ALA A 266 20.95 -6.59 6.27
CA ALA A 266 20.55 -7.34 7.46
C ALA A 266 19.06 -7.13 7.80
N ILE A 267 18.59 -5.88 7.77
CA ILE A 267 17.17 -5.56 7.95
C ILE A 267 16.34 -6.27 6.87
N ALA A 268 16.73 -6.16 5.59
CA ALA A 268 16.01 -6.77 4.49
C ALA A 268 15.89 -8.29 4.62
N PHE A 269 16.91 -8.99 5.12
CA PHE A 269 16.86 -10.43 5.36
C PHE A 269 15.94 -10.81 6.53
N VAL A 270 15.95 -10.06 7.64
CA VAL A 270 15.01 -10.29 8.75
C VAL A 270 13.57 -9.98 8.32
N SER A 271 13.38 -8.90 7.57
CA SER A 271 12.10 -8.56 6.96
C SER A 271 11.63 -9.62 5.96
N LEU A 272 12.54 -10.19 5.18
CA LEU A 272 12.26 -11.28 4.24
C LEU A 272 11.69 -12.50 4.98
N THR A 273 12.32 -12.94 6.07
CA THR A 273 11.83 -14.10 6.81
C THR A 273 10.44 -13.85 7.40
N VAL A 274 10.19 -12.68 7.97
CA VAL A 274 8.85 -12.28 8.47
C VAL A 274 7.84 -12.21 7.33
N GLY A 275 8.23 -11.67 6.16
CA GLY A 275 7.39 -11.55 4.97
C GLY A 275 6.99 -12.88 4.33
N LEU A 276 7.77 -13.94 4.55
CA LEU A 276 7.46 -15.29 4.07
C LEU A 276 6.40 -16.01 4.92
N ILE A 277 6.31 -15.69 6.22
CA ILE A 277 5.35 -16.33 7.14
C ILE A 277 3.90 -16.29 6.62
N PRO A 278 3.30 -15.13 6.25
CA PRO A 278 1.92 -15.10 5.74
C PRO A 278 1.74 -15.91 4.46
N ILE A 279 2.78 -16.04 3.63
CA ILE A 279 2.71 -16.80 2.38
C ILE A 279 2.57 -18.29 2.68
N TYR A 280 3.37 -18.82 3.60
CA TYR A 280 3.34 -20.25 3.96
C TYR A 280 2.16 -20.63 4.85
N THR A 281 1.66 -19.70 5.67
CA THR A 281 0.49 -19.95 6.54
C THR A 281 -0.85 -19.69 5.85
N GLY A 282 -0.84 -19.10 4.65
CA GLY A 282 -2.05 -18.80 3.88
C GLY A 282 -2.93 -17.70 4.50
N VAL A 283 -2.34 -16.84 5.33
CA VAL A 283 -2.99 -15.70 5.99
C VAL A 283 -2.69 -14.42 5.19
N SER A 284 -3.56 -13.41 5.27
CA SER A 284 -3.34 -12.15 4.54
C SER A 284 -1.99 -11.51 4.88
N ARG A 285 -1.26 -11.07 3.85
CA ARG A 285 -0.02 -10.29 4.01
C ARG A 285 -0.25 -8.96 4.69
N THR A 286 -1.49 -8.48 4.75
CA THR A 286 -1.83 -7.23 5.42
C THR A 286 -1.38 -7.18 6.88
N HIS A 287 -1.26 -8.32 7.57
CA HIS A 287 -0.81 -8.35 8.97
C HIS A 287 0.64 -7.94 9.14
N THR A 288 1.48 -8.03 8.10
CA THR A 288 2.87 -7.54 8.16
C THR A 288 2.96 -6.01 8.25
N MET A 289 1.87 -5.29 7.95
CA MET A 289 1.76 -3.85 8.24
C MET A 289 1.70 -3.55 9.74
N GLY A 290 1.69 -4.56 10.61
CA GLY A 290 2.01 -4.41 12.03
C GLY A 290 3.31 -3.65 12.25
N VAL A 291 4.26 -3.76 11.32
CA VAL A 291 5.51 -2.99 11.28
C VAL A 291 5.34 -1.47 11.37
N LEU A 292 4.21 -0.92 10.90
CA LEU A 292 3.87 0.50 11.06
C LEU A 292 2.81 0.72 12.15
N LEU A 293 1.78 -0.14 12.17
CA LEU A 293 0.62 0.03 13.05
C LEU A 293 0.98 -0.07 14.53
N LEU A 294 1.85 -1.02 14.92
CA LEU A 294 2.23 -1.18 16.32
C LEU A 294 3.12 -0.01 16.81
N PRO A 295 4.18 0.42 16.08
CA PRO A 295 4.91 1.62 16.48
C PRO A 295 4.07 2.88 16.53
N ALA A 296 3.16 3.08 15.57
CA ALA A 296 2.25 4.22 15.58
C ALA A 296 1.30 4.18 16.79
N LEU A 297 0.75 3.01 17.13
CA LEU A 297 -0.11 2.84 18.29
C LEU A 297 0.64 3.20 19.59
N LEU A 298 1.85 2.69 19.74
CA LEU A 298 2.69 2.94 20.91
C LEU A 298 3.13 4.41 21.02
N PHE A 299 3.38 5.07 19.89
CA PHE A 299 3.63 6.51 19.82
C PHE A 299 2.45 7.32 20.35
N PHE A 300 1.22 7.04 19.89
CA PHE A 300 0.03 7.75 20.37
C PHE A 300 -0.35 7.41 21.81
N LEU A 301 0.13 6.28 22.35
CA LEU A 301 0.01 5.93 23.77
C LEU A 301 1.11 6.56 24.65
N GLY A 302 2.12 7.20 24.07
CA GLY A 302 3.21 7.87 24.78
C GLY A 302 4.38 6.98 25.18
N TYR A 303 4.54 5.80 24.56
CA TYR A 303 5.62 4.85 24.87
C TYR A 303 6.87 4.99 23.96
N SER A 304 6.85 5.87 22.96
CA SER A 304 7.98 6.20 22.07
C SER A 304 8.11 7.70 21.85
#